data_AF-A0A519D2X4-F1
#
_entry.id   AF-A0A519D2X4-F1
#
_cell.length_a   1.000
_cell.length_b   1.000
_cell.length_c   1.000
_cell.angle_alpha   90.00
_cell.angle_beta   90.00
_cell.angle_gamma   90.00
#
_symmetry.space_group_name_H-M   'P 1'
#
loop_
_entity.id
_entity.type
_entity.pdbx_description
1 polymer ?
#
loop_
_entity_poly.entity_id
_entity_poly.type
_entity_poly.pdbx_seq_one_letter_code
_entity_poly.pdbx_strand_id
1 'polypeptide(L)'
;DDGRVLIGEDTGKHESNMVWLWGQNIEPEIEDGEGGEGSGTGDGNETITVNHVVLVDTPPHPEWEWNYSYQVEVSDLQMNVSYIAVILIKQIGDDEWGGLDWWWDDIEGDGDQYDFTFSLQRGCYFINASFYESGDLNSDVENATVLAGTDLDFVVGTGTCVDGVYSDEVPQGDSGPQDGADDDDAGGLPGFGVILSITAALGAALIATRRE
;
A
#
# COMPACT_ATOMS: atom_id res chain seq x y z
N ASP A 1 -9.54 -21.36 -37.76
CA ASP A 1 -9.27 -22.65 -37.11
C ASP A 1 -9.39 -22.43 -35.61
N ASP A 2 -10.63 -22.22 -35.17
CA ASP A 2 -11.05 -21.85 -33.82
C ASP A 2 -11.95 -22.94 -33.21
N GLY A 3 -11.81 -24.19 -33.70
CA GLY A 3 -12.45 -25.37 -33.10
C GLY A 3 -13.97 -25.46 -33.23
N ARG A 4 -14.63 -24.57 -33.97
CA ARG A 4 -16.09 -24.61 -34.21
C ARG A 4 -16.42 -25.57 -35.35
N VAL A 5 -17.28 -26.55 -35.10
CA VAL A 5 -17.76 -27.49 -36.13
C VAL A 5 -19.05 -26.93 -36.74
N LEU A 6 -19.00 -26.61 -38.03
CA LEU A 6 -20.18 -26.27 -38.82
C LEU A 6 -20.82 -27.56 -39.35
N ILE A 7 -22.03 -27.87 -38.90
CA ILE A 7 -22.85 -28.95 -39.49
C ILE A 7 -23.99 -28.29 -40.23
N GLY A 8 -23.88 -28.24 -41.56
CA GLY A 8 -24.95 -27.85 -42.46
C GLY A 8 -25.34 -29.03 -43.35
N GLU A 9 -26.61 -29.42 -43.35
CA GLU A 9 -27.16 -30.35 -44.32
C GLU A 9 -27.41 -29.60 -45.63
N ASP A 10 -26.65 -29.95 -46.67
CA ASP A 10 -26.80 -29.41 -48.02
C ASP A 10 -28.12 -29.90 -48.65
N THR A 11 -29.19 -29.15 -48.43
CA THR A 11 -30.42 -29.29 -49.22
C THR A 11 -30.31 -28.33 -50.39
N GLY A 12 -29.76 -28.82 -51.50
CA GLY A 12 -29.33 -28.03 -52.66
C GLY A 12 -30.40 -27.29 -53.47
N LYS A 13 -31.39 -26.63 -52.83
CA LYS A 13 -32.31 -25.66 -53.45
C LYS A 13 -32.82 -24.62 -52.45
N HIS A 14 -32.71 -23.35 -52.84
CA HIS A 14 -33.58 -22.20 -52.55
C HIS A 14 -32.94 -20.98 -51.85
N GLU A 15 -33.35 -19.83 -52.39
CA GLU A 15 -32.87 -18.47 -52.18
C GLU A 15 -33.50 -17.92 -50.90
N SER A 16 -32.70 -17.80 -49.83
CA SER A 16 -33.02 -17.15 -48.55
C SER A 16 -34.17 -17.76 -47.72
N ASN A 17 -33.81 -18.40 -46.59
CA ASN A 17 -34.61 -18.34 -45.36
C ASN A 17 -33.72 -18.63 -44.14
N MET A 18 -33.11 -17.59 -43.55
CA MET A 18 -32.42 -17.74 -42.25
C MET A 18 -33.44 -17.63 -41.12
N VAL A 19 -33.66 -18.76 -40.43
CA VAL A 19 -34.36 -18.82 -39.14
C VAL A 19 -33.31 -18.64 -38.04
N TRP A 20 -33.47 -17.61 -37.21
CA TRP A 20 -32.66 -17.39 -36.01
C TRP A 20 -33.40 -17.97 -34.80
N LEU A 21 -32.89 -19.07 -34.24
CA LEU A 21 -33.30 -19.52 -32.91
C LEU A 21 -32.24 -19.04 -31.92
N TRP A 22 -32.56 -18.02 -31.13
CA TRP A 22 -31.75 -17.60 -29.98
C TRP A 22 -31.93 -18.62 -28.87
N GLY A 23 -30.99 -19.56 -28.76
CA GLY A 23 -30.83 -20.37 -27.55
C GLY A 23 -30.21 -19.49 -26.47
N GLN A 24 -30.95 -19.24 -25.40
CA GLN A 24 -30.42 -18.61 -24.19
C GLN A 24 -29.34 -19.53 -23.61
N ASN A 25 -28.09 -19.07 -23.56
CA ASN A 25 -27.12 -19.63 -22.62
C ASN A 25 -27.59 -19.19 -21.24
N ILE A 26 -28.05 -20.13 -20.44
CA ILE A 26 -28.39 -19.91 -19.04
C ILE A 26 -27.08 -19.64 -18.30
N GLU A 27 -26.93 -18.41 -17.79
CA GLU A 27 -25.89 -18.03 -16.83
C GLU A 27 -26.04 -18.81 -15.52
N PRO A 28 -24.94 -19.13 -14.81
CA PRO A 28 -25.04 -19.48 -13.41
C PRO A 28 -25.45 -18.21 -12.64
N GLU A 29 -26.57 -18.30 -11.92
CA GLU A 29 -27.09 -17.23 -11.06
C GLU A 29 -26.02 -16.78 -10.06
N ILE A 30 -25.64 -15.51 -10.09
CA ILE A 30 -25.13 -14.80 -8.92
C ILE A 30 -26.18 -13.77 -8.54
N GLU A 31 -26.58 -13.90 -7.28
CA GLU A 31 -27.57 -13.17 -6.51
C GLU A 31 -27.46 -11.63 -6.67
N ASP A 32 -28.59 -11.08 -7.10
CA ASP A 32 -29.14 -9.73 -7.10
C ASP A 32 -28.43 -8.58 -6.34
N GLY A 33 -28.16 -7.50 -7.09
CA GLY A 33 -27.86 -6.16 -6.58
C GLY A 33 -27.79 -5.10 -7.68
N GLU A 34 -28.94 -4.48 -7.97
CA GLU A 34 -29.25 -3.33 -8.84
C GLU A 34 -28.10 -2.46 -9.46
N GLY A 35 -28.07 -2.43 -10.80
CA GLY A 35 -28.20 -1.18 -11.57
C GLY A 35 -26.93 -0.44 -12.02
N GLY A 36 -26.66 -0.44 -13.33
CA GLY A 36 -25.86 0.61 -13.97
C GLY A 36 -25.16 0.17 -15.25
N GLU A 37 -25.60 0.71 -16.39
CA GLU A 37 -24.93 0.56 -17.68
C GLU A 37 -23.54 1.22 -17.63
N GLY A 38 -22.49 0.41 -17.60
CA GLY A 38 -21.11 0.83 -17.80
C GLY A 38 -20.47 -0.06 -18.85
N SER A 39 -20.41 0.40 -20.09
CA SER A 39 -19.57 -0.19 -21.13
C SER A 39 -18.11 0.14 -20.82
N GLY A 40 -17.53 -0.49 -19.80
CA GLY A 40 -16.11 -0.54 -19.53
C GLY A 40 -15.67 -1.99 -19.69
N THR A 41 -14.95 -2.31 -20.77
CA THR A 41 -14.18 -3.55 -20.80
C THR A 41 -12.97 -3.29 -19.91
N GLY A 42 -13.08 -3.68 -18.65
CA GLY A 42 -11.98 -3.71 -17.72
C GLY A 42 -12.35 -4.64 -16.59
N ASP A 43 -11.59 -5.72 -16.45
CA ASP A 43 -11.84 -6.77 -15.47
C ASP A 43 -11.61 -6.29 -14.02
N GLY A 44 -11.35 -4.98 -13.82
CA GLY A 44 -11.27 -4.31 -12.51
C GLY A 44 -10.19 -4.91 -11.61
N ASN A 45 -9.22 -5.58 -12.22
CA ASN A 45 -8.17 -6.32 -11.55
C ASN A 45 -6.86 -5.54 -11.52
N GLU A 46 -6.76 -4.39 -12.19
CA GLU A 46 -5.58 -3.54 -12.11
C GLU A 46 -5.27 -3.20 -10.66
N THR A 47 -3.98 -3.25 -10.32
CA THR A 47 -3.52 -2.95 -8.96
C THR A 47 -2.35 -1.99 -8.97
N ILE A 48 -2.22 -1.27 -7.85
CA ILE A 48 -1.03 -0.47 -7.52
C ILE A 48 -0.60 -0.83 -6.09
N THR A 49 0.70 -0.95 -5.89
CA THR A 49 1.29 -1.31 -4.61
C THR A 49 2.46 -0.39 -4.29
N VAL A 50 2.61 -0.01 -3.02
CA VAL A 50 3.84 0.60 -2.51
C VAL A 50 4.65 -0.51 -1.87
N ASN A 51 5.70 -0.96 -2.55
CA ASN A 51 6.46 -2.14 -2.15
C ASN A 51 7.29 -1.90 -0.88
N HIS A 52 7.97 -0.75 -0.82
CA HIS A 52 8.77 -0.37 0.34
C HIS A 52 9.12 1.12 0.35
N VAL A 53 9.47 1.59 1.55
CA VAL A 53 10.12 2.90 1.79
C VAL A 53 11.42 2.64 2.54
N VAL A 54 12.54 3.06 1.98
CA VAL A 54 13.89 2.77 2.49
C VAL A 54 14.66 4.04 2.75
N LEU A 55 15.43 4.04 3.85
CA LEU A 55 16.37 5.10 4.16
C LEU A 55 17.53 5.07 3.17
N VAL A 56 17.78 6.19 2.49
CA VAL A 56 18.89 6.35 1.54
C VAL A 56 20.14 6.84 2.26
N ASP A 57 19.99 7.89 3.07
CA ASP A 57 21.10 8.48 3.82
C ASP A 57 20.63 9.10 5.14
N THR A 58 21.43 8.88 6.19
CA THR A 58 21.21 9.46 7.50
C THR A 58 21.88 10.83 7.58
N PRO A 59 21.13 11.92 7.81
CA PRO A 59 21.73 13.24 7.91
C PRO A 59 22.69 13.33 9.11
N PRO A 60 23.75 14.16 9.04
CA PRO A 60 24.69 14.37 10.14
C PRO A 60 24.05 14.93 11.42
N HIS A 61 22.91 15.61 11.28
CA HIS A 61 22.18 16.26 12.36
C HIS A 61 20.70 15.85 12.31
N PRO A 62 20.09 15.47 13.45
CA PRO A 62 18.72 14.94 13.48
C PRO A 62 17.66 15.98 13.08
N GLU A 63 17.94 17.27 13.21
CA GLU A 63 17.05 18.35 12.81
C GLU A 63 17.03 18.62 11.29
N TRP A 64 17.89 17.95 10.51
CA TRP A 64 17.90 18.08 9.06
C TRP A 64 16.93 17.11 8.39
N GLU A 65 16.70 17.35 7.10
CA GLU A 65 15.89 16.45 6.28
C GLU A 65 16.60 15.12 6.09
N TRP A 66 15.83 14.05 6.13
CA TRP A 66 16.28 12.67 5.93
C TRP A 66 15.92 12.23 4.53
N ASN A 67 16.87 11.59 3.84
CA ASN A 67 16.68 11.13 2.48
C ASN A 67 16.13 9.71 2.48
N TYR A 68 14.96 9.53 1.88
CA TYR A 68 14.29 8.24 1.70
C TYR A 68 13.99 8.01 0.23
N SER A 69 13.75 6.75 -0.12
CA SER A 69 13.22 6.38 -1.41
C SER A 69 12.07 5.41 -1.25
N TYR A 70 11.02 5.58 -2.05
CA TYR A 70 9.94 4.60 -2.16
C TYR A 70 10.01 3.92 -3.52
N GLN A 71 9.49 2.70 -3.58
CA GLN A 71 9.18 2.01 -4.81
C GLN A 71 7.68 1.72 -4.89
N VAL A 72 7.07 2.08 -6.01
CA VAL A 72 5.71 1.67 -6.37
C VAL A 72 5.73 0.75 -7.57
N GLU A 73 4.75 -0.15 -7.66
CA GLU A 73 4.57 -1.11 -8.75
C GLU A 73 3.10 -1.22 -9.14
N VAL A 74 2.86 -1.36 -10.44
CA VAL A 74 1.53 -1.63 -10.99
C VAL A 74 1.45 -3.04 -11.56
N SER A 75 0.27 -3.64 -11.52
CA SER A 75 0.07 -5.00 -12.04
C SER A 75 -1.35 -5.20 -12.58
N ASP A 76 -1.51 -6.29 -13.33
CA ASP A 76 -2.72 -6.71 -14.03
C ASP A 76 -3.23 -5.69 -15.06
N LEU A 77 -2.31 -4.97 -15.73
CA LEU A 77 -2.68 -3.92 -16.68
C LEU A 77 -3.31 -4.46 -17.97
N GLN A 78 -4.32 -3.75 -18.47
CA GLN A 78 -4.97 -4.10 -19.72
C GLN A 78 -4.15 -3.66 -20.94
N MET A 79 -4.21 -4.47 -22.00
CA MET A 79 -3.53 -4.16 -23.25
C MET A 79 -4.19 -2.97 -23.97
N ASN A 80 -3.38 -2.06 -24.50
CA ASN A 80 -3.80 -0.86 -25.24
C ASN A 80 -4.58 0.18 -24.42
N VAL A 81 -4.45 0.14 -23.09
CA VAL A 81 -4.91 1.20 -22.18
C VAL A 81 -3.68 1.96 -21.70
N SER A 82 -3.81 3.27 -21.53
CA SER A 82 -2.77 4.12 -20.94
C SER A 82 -3.17 4.47 -19.52
N TYR A 83 -2.20 4.50 -18.62
CA TYR A 83 -2.45 4.72 -17.20
C TYR A 83 -1.60 5.86 -16.62
N ILE A 84 -2.06 6.42 -15.51
CA ILE A 84 -1.34 7.40 -14.70
C ILE A 84 -1.50 7.02 -13.24
N ALA A 85 -0.41 7.08 -12.47
CA ALA A 85 -0.46 7.03 -11.01
C ALA A 85 -0.15 8.40 -10.41
N VAL A 86 -0.87 8.77 -9.36
CA VAL A 86 -0.59 9.94 -8.53
C VAL A 86 -0.16 9.45 -7.15
N ILE A 87 1.06 9.79 -6.75
CA ILE A 87 1.67 9.39 -5.48
C ILE A 87 1.76 10.61 -4.59
N LEU A 88 1.10 10.55 -3.43
CA LEU A 88 1.01 11.61 -2.44
C LEU A 88 1.72 11.18 -1.16
N ILE A 89 2.64 12.01 -0.67
CA ILE A 89 3.24 11.84 0.65
C ILE A 89 2.73 12.95 1.56
N LYS A 90 2.10 12.58 2.68
CA LYS A 90 1.56 13.53 3.65
C LYS A 90 1.98 13.18 5.07
N GLN A 91 2.13 14.21 5.89
CA GLN A 91 2.34 14.03 7.32
C GLN A 91 1.03 13.60 7.98
N ILE A 92 1.07 12.59 8.83
CA ILE A 92 -0.11 12.12 9.57
C ILE A 92 -0.53 13.19 10.58
N GLY A 93 -1.82 13.54 10.58
CA GLY A 93 -2.37 14.56 11.47
C GLY A 93 -2.22 15.99 10.97
N ASP A 94 -1.65 16.19 9.78
CA ASP A 94 -1.70 17.46 9.07
C ASP A 94 -2.76 17.38 7.95
N ASP A 95 -3.84 18.15 8.13
CA ASP A 95 -4.92 18.26 7.15
C ASP A 95 -4.62 19.33 6.08
N GLU A 96 -3.51 20.08 6.22
CA GLU A 96 -3.09 21.05 5.22
C GLU A 96 -2.61 20.30 3.97
N TRP A 97 -2.96 20.82 2.79
CA TRP A 97 -2.62 20.22 1.49
C TRP A 97 -1.10 20.27 1.18
N GLY A 98 -0.23 20.42 2.18
CA GLY A 98 1.22 20.63 2.06
C GLY A 98 2.06 19.37 1.84
N GLY A 99 1.48 18.31 1.28
CA GLY A 99 2.20 17.08 0.93
C GLY A 99 3.06 17.22 -0.32
N LEU A 100 3.92 16.22 -0.57
CA LEU A 100 4.60 16.07 -1.85
C LEU A 100 3.71 15.25 -2.78
N ASP A 101 3.37 15.78 -3.95
CA ASP A 101 2.65 15.07 -5.00
C ASP A 101 3.55 14.77 -6.21
N TRP A 102 3.52 13.54 -6.69
CA TRP A 102 4.26 13.11 -7.87
C TRP A 102 3.35 12.37 -8.85
N TRP A 103 3.48 12.72 -10.13
CA TRP A 103 2.75 12.11 -11.22
C TRP A 103 3.66 11.13 -11.93
N TRP A 104 3.20 9.89 -12.04
CA TRP A 104 3.84 8.85 -12.82
C TRP A 104 2.99 8.58 -14.06
N ASP A 105 3.41 9.15 -15.19
CA ASP A 105 2.65 9.20 -16.45
C ASP A 105 3.32 8.44 -17.62
N ASP A 106 4.48 7.82 -17.38
CA ASP A 106 5.24 7.02 -18.34
C ASP A 106 5.16 5.51 -18.07
N ILE A 107 4.00 5.03 -17.58
CA ILE A 107 3.72 3.61 -17.38
C ILE A 107 3.61 2.92 -18.76
N GLU A 108 4.57 2.06 -19.07
CA GLU A 108 4.68 1.37 -20.36
C GLU A 108 3.98 0.00 -20.35
N GLY A 109 3.88 -0.65 -19.19
CA GLY A 109 3.30 -1.99 -19.10
C GLY A 109 3.16 -2.59 -17.71
N ASP A 110 2.69 -3.84 -17.74
CA ASP A 110 2.42 -4.64 -16.55
C ASP A 110 3.70 -4.96 -15.77
N GLY A 111 3.66 -4.78 -14.45
CA GLY A 111 4.83 -4.97 -13.57
C GLY A 111 5.84 -3.83 -13.62
N ASP A 112 5.48 -2.70 -14.26
CA ASP A 112 6.34 -1.52 -14.21
C ASP A 112 6.51 -1.02 -12.77
N GLN A 113 7.70 -0.49 -12.51
CA GLN A 113 8.09 -0.01 -11.20
C GLN A 113 8.62 1.42 -11.30
N TYR A 114 8.36 2.20 -10.27
CA TYR A 114 8.86 3.55 -10.15
C TYR A 114 9.51 3.79 -8.79
N ASP A 115 10.77 4.19 -8.83
CA ASP A 115 11.56 4.56 -7.66
C ASP A 115 11.72 6.08 -7.61
N PHE A 116 11.35 6.68 -6.48
CA PHE A 116 11.55 8.11 -6.25
C PHE A 116 12.28 8.36 -4.96
N THR A 117 13.20 9.32 -4.97
CA THR A 117 13.93 9.77 -3.76
C THR A 117 13.40 11.13 -3.33
N PHE A 118 13.16 11.28 -2.03
CA PHE A 118 12.62 12.48 -1.43
C PHE A 118 13.30 12.76 -0.08
N SER A 119 13.17 14.00 0.38
CA SER A 119 13.75 14.48 1.64
C SER A 119 12.62 15.02 2.51
N LEU A 120 12.51 14.55 3.76
CA LEU A 120 11.50 15.01 4.71
C LEU A 120 12.09 15.24 6.10
N GLN A 121 11.44 16.10 6.89
CA GLN A 121 11.73 16.21 8.31
C GLN A 121 11.28 14.94 9.05
N ARG A 122 11.79 14.75 10.27
CA ARG A 122 11.39 13.63 11.12
C ARG A 122 9.92 13.73 11.46
N GLY A 123 9.22 12.60 11.39
CA GLY A 123 7.78 12.59 11.60
C GLY A 123 7.10 11.29 11.17
N CYS A 124 5.79 11.28 11.33
CA CYS A 124 4.89 10.22 10.90
C CYS A 124 4.28 10.62 9.57
N TYR A 125 4.42 9.77 8.56
CA TYR A 125 3.96 10.04 7.21
C TYR A 125 3.21 8.84 6.65
N PHE A 126 2.39 9.09 5.64
CA PHE A 126 1.84 8.03 4.81
C PHE A 126 2.04 8.38 3.34
N ILE A 127 2.18 7.33 2.53
CA ILE A 127 2.11 7.41 1.08
C ILE A 127 0.73 6.93 0.67
N ASN A 128 -0.01 7.75 -0.07
CA ASN A 128 -1.21 7.35 -0.79
C ASN A 128 -0.88 7.30 -2.28
N ALA A 129 -1.04 6.13 -2.90
CA ALA A 129 -0.89 5.99 -4.34
C ALA A 129 -2.26 5.69 -4.95
N SER A 130 -2.69 6.54 -5.87
CA SER A 130 -3.96 6.41 -6.59
C SER A 130 -3.68 6.17 -8.07
N PHE A 131 -4.37 5.21 -8.68
CA PHE A 131 -4.14 4.74 -10.03
C PHE A 131 -5.36 4.97 -10.92
N TYR A 132 -5.12 5.47 -12.13
CA TYR A 132 -6.15 5.95 -13.04
C TYR A 132 -5.87 5.51 -14.47
N GLU A 133 -6.93 5.43 -15.28
CA GLU A 133 -6.79 5.50 -16.73
C GLU A 133 -6.35 6.92 -17.13
N SER A 134 -5.32 7.06 -17.98
CA SER A 134 -4.80 8.37 -18.40
C SER A 134 -5.89 9.24 -19.05
N GLY A 135 -6.77 8.63 -19.85
CA GLY A 135 -7.81 9.35 -20.58
C GLY A 135 -8.82 10.00 -19.64
N ASP A 136 -9.26 9.26 -18.62
CA ASP A 136 -10.24 9.72 -17.63
C ASP A 136 -9.64 10.87 -16.80
N LEU A 137 -8.47 10.66 -16.20
CA LEU A 137 -7.79 11.65 -15.36
C LEU A 137 -7.46 12.96 -16.09
N ASN A 138 -6.96 12.86 -17.33
CA ASN A 138 -6.64 14.07 -18.11
C ASN A 138 -7.87 14.83 -18.61
N SER A 139 -9.04 14.19 -18.65
CA SER A 139 -10.28 14.81 -19.09
C SER A 139 -10.98 15.58 -17.97
N ASP A 140 -10.99 15.04 -16.76
CA ASP A 140 -11.60 15.63 -15.58
C ASP A 140 -10.91 15.13 -14.31
N VAL A 141 -9.92 15.89 -13.83
CA VAL A 141 -9.14 15.53 -12.63
C VAL A 141 -10.02 15.44 -11.38
N GLU A 142 -11.12 16.19 -11.30
CA GLU A 142 -11.98 16.22 -10.10
C GLU A 142 -12.91 15.00 -10.03
N ASN A 143 -13.29 14.44 -11.18
CA ASN A 143 -14.25 13.33 -11.28
C ASN A 143 -13.66 12.01 -11.81
N ALA A 144 -12.34 11.95 -12.02
CA ALA A 144 -11.66 10.76 -12.50
C ALA A 144 -11.88 9.55 -11.58
N THR A 145 -12.11 8.40 -12.20
CA THR A 145 -12.34 7.13 -11.52
C THR A 145 -11.03 6.54 -11.06
N VAL A 146 -10.87 6.36 -9.75
CA VAL A 146 -9.76 5.60 -9.18
C VAL A 146 -9.96 4.12 -9.50
N LEU A 147 -9.06 3.55 -10.30
CA LEU A 147 -9.06 2.12 -10.64
C LEU A 147 -8.59 1.29 -9.45
N ALA A 148 -7.48 1.73 -8.84
CA ALA A 148 -6.89 1.09 -7.67
C ALA A 148 -6.21 2.14 -6.78
N GLY A 149 -6.07 1.82 -5.50
CA GLY A 149 -5.37 2.67 -4.56
C GLY A 149 -4.73 1.87 -3.44
N THR A 150 -3.67 2.42 -2.87
CA THR A 150 -2.99 1.83 -1.73
C THR A 150 -2.42 2.91 -0.82
N ASP A 151 -2.29 2.57 0.45
CA ASP A 151 -1.75 3.44 1.48
C ASP A 151 -0.66 2.70 2.27
N LEU A 152 0.43 3.40 2.58
CA LEU A 152 1.52 2.88 3.40
C LEU A 152 2.00 3.91 4.41
N ASP A 153 1.78 3.62 5.69
CA ASP A 153 2.34 4.40 6.80
C ASP A 153 3.84 4.11 6.96
N PHE A 154 4.63 5.16 7.20
CA PHE A 154 6.05 5.05 7.45
C PHE A 154 6.56 6.15 8.39
N VAL A 155 7.74 5.89 8.97
CA VAL A 155 8.38 6.81 9.91
C VAL A 155 9.66 7.36 9.29
N VAL A 156 9.81 8.69 9.33
CA VAL A 156 11.02 9.38 8.93
C VAL A 156 11.88 9.66 10.18
N GLY A 157 13.10 9.16 10.17
CA GLY A 157 14.07 9.27 11.27
C GLY A 157 14.04 8.11 12.25
N THR A 158 14.77 8.28 13.36
CA THR A 158 14.95 7.30 14.45
C THR A 158 13.90 7.51 15.53
N GLY A 159 12.63 7.48 15.16
CA GLY A 159 11.55 7.65 16.13
C GLY A 159 10.53 6.55 15.98
N THR A 160 9.45 6.67 16.74
CA THR A 160 8.28 5.80 16.58
C THR A 160 7.02 6.63 16.42
N CYS A 161 6.06 6.10 15.68
CA CYS A 161 4.74 6.69 15.51
C CYS A 161 3.70 5.85 16.26
N VAL A 162 2.95 6.52 17.14
CA VAL A 162 1.80 5.92 17.83
C VAL A 162 0.62 6.85 17.61
N ASP A 163 -0.45 6.34 16.98
CA ASP A 163 -1.64 7.10 16.64
C ASP A 163 -1.35 8.42 15.90
N GLY A 164 -0.38 8.39 14.97
CA GLY A 164 0.04 9.55 14.18
C GLY A 164 0.96 10.55 14.91
N VAL A 165 1.27 10.32 16.19
CA VAL A 165 2.15 11.18 16.97
C VAL A 165 3.59 10.64 16.93
N TYR A 166 4.51 11.48 16.45
CA TYR A 166 5.94 11.17 16.41
C TYR A 166 6.56 11.33 17.81
N SER A 167 7.30 10.31 18.26
CA SER A 167 8.12 10.38 19.46
C SER A 167 9.57 10.11 19.10
N ASP A 168 10.45 11.04 19.45
CA ASP A 168 11.89 10.85 19.36
C ASP A 168 12.32 9.67 20.24
N GLU A 169 13.24 8.85 19.73
CA GLU A 169 14.02 7.97 20.59
C GLU A 169 14.79 8.83 21.59
N VAL A 170 14.45 8.71 22.89
CA VAL A 170 15.29 9.28 23.93
C VAL A 170 16.66 8.62 23.82
N PRO A 171 17.75 9.38 23.55
CA PRO A 171 19.08 8.82 23.65
C PRO A 171 19.16 8.20 25.05
N GLN A 172 19.50 6.92 25.13
CA GLN A 172 19.77 6.29 26.40
C GLN A 172 20.99 7.02 26.97
N GLY A 173 20.71 8.08 27.72
CA GLY A 173 21.70 8.97 28.26
C GLY A 173 22.67 8.12 29.04
N ASP A 174 23.93 8.20 28.62
CA ASP A 174 25.11 7.92 29.43
C ASP A 174 24.74 8.18 30.89
N SER A 175 24.52 7.10 31.65
CA SER A 175 24.33 7.18 33.08
C SER A 175 25.69 7.61 33.62
N GLY A 176 25.92 8.91 33.61
CA GLY A 176 27.17 9.50 34.06
C GLY A 176 27.53 8.95 35.44
N PRO A 177 28.82 8.75 35.75
CA PRO A 177 29.21 8.26 37.06
C PRO A 177 28.63 9.18 38.13
N GLN A 178 27.71 8.64 38.93
CA GLN A 178 27.11 9.34 40.05
C GLN A 178 28.14 9.32 41.18
N ASP A 179 29.15 10.18 41.06
CA ASP A 179 30.12 10.45 42.13
C ASP A 179 29.42 11.24 43.24
N GLY A 180 29.59 10.75 44.47
CA GLY A 180 28.67 10.96 45.58
C GLY A 180 28.81 12.26 46.36
N ALA A 181 27.86 12.44 47.27
CA ALA A 181 28.09 13.01 48.60
C ALA A 181 26.92 12.59 49.52
N ASP A 182 27.27 11.80 50.53
CA ASP A 182 26.45 11.52 51.71
C ASP A 182 26.08 12.81 52.47
N ASP A 183 24.86 12.91 52.98
CA ASP A 183 24.57 12.85 54.43
C ASP A 183 23.14 13.34 54.74
N ASP A 184 22.38 12.40 55.31
CA ASP A 184 21.47 12.51 56.45
C ASP A 184 20.44 13.65 56.56
N ASP A 185 19.19 13.22 56.40
CA ASP A 185 18.18 13.09 57.47
C ASP A 185 16.82 13.81 57.26
N ALA A 186 15.79 13.00 57.54
CA ALA A 186 14.41 13.35 57.87
C ALA A 186 13.48 13.98 56.80
N GLY A 187 12.80 13.11 56.06
CA GLY A 187 11.33 13.15 56.02
C GLY A 187 10.69 13.53 54.68
N GLY A 188 10.30 12.52 53.89
CA GLY A 188 9.39 12.74 52.77
C GLY A 188 9.18 11.52 51.87
N LEU A 189 8.30 10.60 52.29
CA LEU A 189 7.47 9.71 51.46
C LEU A 189 8.19 8.80 50.43
N PRO A 190 8.28 7.47 50.66
CA PRO A 190 8.71 6.55 49.61
C PRO A 190 7.63 6.46 48.52
N GLY A 191 7.93 7.06 47.36
CA GLY A 191 7.20 6.88 46.12
C GLY A 191 7.24 5.41 45.68
N PHE A 192 6.08 4.95 45.21
CA PHE A 192 5.80 3.59 44.80
C PHE A 192 6.90 2.99 43.89
N GLY A 193 7.72 2.12 44.46
CA GLY A 193 8.53 1.17 43.69
C GLY A 193 7.62 0.10 43.11
N VAL A 194 7.19 0.27 41.86
CA VAL A 194 6.52 -0.79 41.11
C VAL A 194 7.61 -1.75 40.64
N ILE A 195 7.79 -2.85 41.35
CA ILE A 195 8.64 -3.96 40.93
C ILE A 195 7.91 -4.67 39.78
N LEU A 196 8.30 -4.42 38.54
CA LEU A 196 7.90 -5.22 37.38
C LEU A 196 8.59 -6.59 37.50
N SER A 197 7.92 -7.56 38.10
CA SER A 197 8.31 -8.98 38.06
C SER A 197 8.17 -9.51 36.64
N ILE A 198 9.28 -9.65 35.93
CA ILE A 198 9.32 -10.39 34.66
C ILE A 198 9.33 -11.88 35.00
N THR A 199 8.18 -12.54 34.86
CA THR A 199 8.11 -14.00 34.88
C THR A 199 8.62 -14.52 33.54
N ALA A 200 9.81 -15.12 33.52
CA ALA A 200 10.32 -15.80 32.33
C ALA A 200 9.59 -17.14 32.14
N ALA A 201 8.82 -17.28 31.06
CA ALA A 201 8.26 -18.56 30.64
C ALA A 201 9.32 -19.36 29.86
N LEU A 202 9.99 -20.30 30.52
CA LEU A 202 10.76 -21.35 29.84
C LEU A 202 9.81 -22.48 29.44
N GLY A 203 9.59 -22.63 28.14
CA GLY A 203 8.74 -23.70 27.60
C GLY A 203 9.15 -24.13 26.20
N ALA A 204 10.00 -25.15 26.12
CA ALA A 204 9.82 -26.38 25.34
C ALA A 204 11.15 -26.94 24.78
N ALA A 205 11.45 -28.19 25.14
CA ALA A 205 12.21 -29.11 24.29
C ALA A 205 11.85 -30.55 24.68
N LEU A 206 10.82 -31.13 24.04
CA LEU A 206 10.63 -32.57 24.02
C LEU A 206 11.50 -33.14 22.89
N ILE A 207 12.57 -33.82 23.28
CA ILE A 207 13.44 -34.57 22.37
C ILE A 207 12.65 -35.78 21.86
N ALA A 208 12.30 -35.78 20.58
CA ALA A 208 11.88 -36.97 19.86
C ALA A 208 13.12 -37.79 19.49
N THR A 209 13.52 -38.74 20.34
CA THR A 209 14.43 -39.79 19.90
C THR A 209 13.64 -40.82 19.10
N ARG A 210 13.73 -40.71 17.77
CA ARG A 210 13.47 -41.81 16.84
C ARG A 210 14.59 -42.84 17.03
N ARG A 211 14.25 -44.11 17.28
CA ARG A 211 15.17 -45.22 17.06
C ARG A 211 14.44 -46.35 16.35
N GLU A 212 15.16 -46.88 15.37
CA GLU A 212 14.83 -47.87 14.34
C GLU A 212 14.24 -49.18 14.87
#